data_AF-A0A662U8U5-F1
#
_entry.id   AF-A0A662U8U5-F1
#
_cell.length_a   1.000
_cell.length_b   1.000
_cell.length_c   1.000
_cell.angle_alpha   90.00
_cell.angle_beta   90.00
_cell.angle_gamma   90.00
#
_symmetry.space_group_name_H-M   'P 1'
#
loop_
_entity.id
_entity.type
_entity.pdbx_description
1 polymer ?
#
loop_
_entity_poly.entity_id
_entity_poly.type
_entity_poly.pdbx_seq_one_letter_code
_entity_poly.pdbx_strand_id
1 'polypeptide(L)'
;MAIQPVPVVRKVTFGKIQAIIHEIVRHIDKDGRYVYRCTYHLTDYEVTPPIKTGTAWCFFKEPEITPEERRGKTPEQIRRLWAKKFVQNLKNALGEAVKQYKANRDVFRL
;
A
#
# COMPACT_ATOMS: atom_id res chain seq x y z
N MET A 1 -3.82 -22.46 -7.34
CA MET A 1 -3.53 -21.95 -5.97
C MET A 1 -4.72 -21.15 -5.50
N ALA A 2 -5.24 -21.39 -4.29
CA ALA A 2 -6.34 -20.60 -3.75
C ALA A 2 -5.90 -19.13 -3.60
N ILE A 3 -6.69 -18.20 -4.14
CA ILE A 3 -6.46 -16.76 -4.00
C ILE A 3 -6.56 -16.44 -2.50
N GLN A 4 -5.45 -15.98 -1.92
CA GLN A 4 -5.44 -15.47 -0.54
C GLN A 4 -6.36 -14.24 -0.48
N PRO A 5 -7.27 -14.14 0.51
CA PRO A 5 -8.13 -12.98 0.61
C PRO A 5 -7.29 -11.72 0.86
N VAL A 6 -7.56 -10.67 0.09
CA VAL A 6 -6.87 -9.38 0.22
C VAL A 6 -7.18 -8.78 1.60
N PRO A 7 -6.18 -8.37 2.40
CA PRO A 7 -6.43 -7.77 3.70
C PRO A 7 -7.21 -6.45 3.55
N VAL A 8 -8.21 -6.24 4.39
CA VAL A 8 -8.97 -4.99 4.42
C VAL A 8 -8.14 -3.90 5.10
N VAL A 9 -7.57 -2.99 4.30
CA VAL A 9 -6.82 -1.83 4.80
C VAL A 9 -7.52 -0.57 4.32
N ARG A 10 -8.07 0.22 5.26
CA ARG A 10 -8.81 1.46 4.94
C ARG A 10 -7.94 2.71 5.02
N LYS A 11 -6.89 2.67 5.81
CA LYS A 11 -6.03 3.83 6.07
C LYS A 11 -4.61 3.39 6.44
N VAL A 12 -3.63 4.16 5.98
CA VAL A 12 -2.24 4.10 6.44
C VAL A 12 -1.81 5.50 6.88
N THR A 13 -1.11 5.60 8.00
CA THR A 13 -0.70 6.89 8.58
C THR A 13 0.83 7.05 8.54
N PHE A 14 1.28 8.23 8.12
CA PHE A 14 2.67 8.65 8.02
C PHE A 14 2.84 9.97 8.78
N GLY A 15 3.08 9.90 10.09
CA GLY A 15 3.06 11.09 10.95
C GLY A 15 1.68 11.74 10.95
N LYS A 16 1.60 13.02 10.58
CA LYS A 16 0.34 13.76 10.43
C LYS A 16 -0.29 13.64 9.04
N ILE A 17 0.28 12.88 8.12
CA ILE A 17 -0.31 12.61 6.81
C ILE A 17 -1.03 11.25 6.84
N GLN A 18 -2.26 11.21 6.35
CA GLN A 18 -3.06 9.99 6.25
C GLN A 18 -3.30 9.64 4.79
N ALA A 19 -2.95 8.42 4.39
CA ALA A 19 -3.37 7.83 3.13
C ALA A 19 -4.67 7.07 3.34
N ILE A 20 -5.76 7.58 2.77
CA ILE A 20 -7.09 6.96 2.83
C ILE A 20 -7.28 6.10 1.59
N ILE A 21 -7.53 4.82 1.80
CA ILE A 21 -7.63 3.82 0.73
C ILE A 21 -9.09 3.63 0.37
N HIS A 22 -9.40 3.80 -0.90
CA HIS A 22 -10.74 3.58 -1.46
C HIS A 22 -10.90 2.16 -1.97
N GLU A 23 -9.88 1.62 -2.62
CA GLU A 23 -9.95 0.34 -3.30
C GLU A 23 -8.56 -0.29 -3.46
N ILE A 24 -8.48 -1.62 -3.39
CA ILE A 24 -7.29 -2.38 -3.78
C ILE A 24 -7.71 -3.50 -4.73
N VAL A 25 -7.23 -3.46 -5.97
CA VAL A 25 -7.57 -4.42 -7.03
C VAL A 25 -6.32 -5.14 -7.50
N ARG A 26 -6.44 -6.44 -7.77
CA ARG A 26 -5.37 -7.25 -8.36
C ARG A 26 -5.39 -7.09 -9.88
N HIS A 27 -4.24 -6.82 -10.47
CA HIS A 27 -4.01 -6.67 -11.90
C HIS A 27 -2.86 -7.57 -12.35
N ILE A 28 -2.80 -7.85 -13.66
CA ILE A 28 -1.66 -8.46 -14.31
C ILE A 28 -0.92 -7.33 -15.03
N ASP A 29 0.39 -7.20 -14.79
CA ASP A 29 1.23 -6.23 -15.50
C ASP A 29 1.58 -6.70 -16.92
N LYS A 30 2.36 -5.87 -17.64
CA LYS A 30 2.75 -6.16 -19.02
C LYS A 30 3.65 -7.40 -19.15
N ASP A 31 4.32 -7.81 -18.07
CA ASP A 31 5.21 -8.95 -18.01
C ASP A 31 4.51 -10.22 -17.50
N GLY A 32 3.17 -10.18 -17.34
CA GLY A 32 2.38 -11.29 -16.85
C GLY A 32 2.45 -11.50 -15.33
N ARG A 33 3.03 -10.56 -14.57
CA ARG A 33 3.15 -10.66 -13.12
C ARG A 33 1.95 -10.04 -12.41
N TYR A 34 1.59 -10.60 -11.27
CA TYR A 34 0.52 -10.05 -10.46
C TYR A 34 0.99 -8.84 -9.65
N VAL A 35 0.27 -7.74 -9.82
CA VAL A 35 0.43 -6.49 -9.07
C VAL A 35 -0.90 -6.08 -8.47
N TYR A 36 -0.84 -5.25 -7.43
CA TYR A 36 -2.01 -4.65 -6.82
C TYR A 36 -2.02 -3.15 -7.12
N ARG A 37 -3.15 -2.65 -7.59
CA ARG A 37 -3.44 -1.22 -7.72
C ARG A 37 -4.21 -0.78 -6.48
N CYS A 38 -3.66 0.17 -5.74
CA CYS A 38 -4.33 0.81 -4.62
C CYS A 38 -4.79 2.22 -5.04
N THR A 39 -6.09 2.47 -4.96
CA THR A 39 -6.70 3.79 -5.14
C THR A 39 -6.77 4.50 -3.80
N TYR A 40 -6.18 5.68 -3.69
CA TYR A 40 -6.10 6.41 -2.42
C TYR A 40 -6.15 7.93 -2.62
N HIS A 41 -6.32 8.66 -1.52
CA HIS A 41 -5.96 10.08 -1.45
C HIS A 41 -5.18 10.36 -0.17
N LEU A 42 -4.43 11.45 -0.13
CA LEU A 42 -3.74 11.91 1.07
C LEU A 42 -4.55 13.01 1.75
N THR A 43 -4.56 12.99 3.07
CA THR A 43 -4.98 14.11 3.92
C THR A 43 -3.80 14.52 4.77
N ASP A 44 -3.34 15.74 4.59
CA ASP A 44 -2.20 16.31 5.28
C ASP A 44 -2.65 17.23 6.41
N TYR A 45 -2.38 16.80 7.65
CA TYR A 45 -2.64 17.56 8.87
C TYR A 45 -1.37 18.25 9.42
N GLU A 46 -0.26 18.29 8.66
CA GLU A 46 0.91 19.11 9.01
C GLU A 46 0.63 20.61 8.82
N VAL A 47 -0.36 20.97 8.02
CA VAL A 47 -0.77 22.33 7.68
C VAL A 47 -2.21 22.63 8.13
N THR A 48 -2.54 23.93 8.29
CA THR A 48 -3.87 24.39 8.69
C THR A 48 -4.39 25.45 7.71
N PRO A 49 -5.56 25.25 7.07
CA PRO A 49 -6.44 24.07 7.17
C PRO A 49 -5.79 22.80 6.54
N PRO A 50 -6.21 21.58 6.95
CA PRO A 50 -5.67 20.35 6.37
C PRO A 50 -5.87 20.28 4.86
N ILE A 51 -4.84 19.82 4.14
CA ILE A 51 -4.91 19.67 2.68
C ILE A 51 -5.37 18.26 2.33
N LYS A 52 -6.40 18.16 1.49
CA LYS A 52 -6.84 16.91 0.89
C LYS A 52 -6.42 16.86 -0.58
N THR A 53 -5.62 15.87 -0.96
CA THR A 53 -5.24 15.68 -2.36
C THR A 53 -6.38 15.09 -3.19
N GLY A 54 -6.26 15.21 -4.52
CA GLY A 54 -7.07 14.39 -5.43
C GLY A 54 -6.80 12.89 -5.25
N THR A 55 -7.68 12.08 -5.83
CA THR A 55 -7.51 10.62 -5.88
C THR A 55 -6.36 10.26 -6.81
N ALA A 56 -5.48 9.38 -6.34
CA ALA A 56 -4.33 8.85 -7.07
C ALA A 56 -4.28 7.32 -6.97
N TRP A 57 -3.37 6.73 -7.74
CA TRP A 57 -3.10 5.29 -7.72
C TRP A 57 -1.64 5.01 -7.41
N CYS A 58 -1.39 3.94 -6.66
CA CYS A 58 -0.07 3.35 -6.55
C CYS A 58 -0.15 1.86 -6.86
N PHE A 59 0.97 1.32 -7.36
CA PHE A 59 1.10 -0.09 -7.68
C PHE A 59 2.12 -0.73 -6.76
N PHE A 60 1.85 -1.95 -6.31
CA PHE A 60 2.81 -2.73 -5.53
C PHE A 60 2.74 -4.20 -5.89
N LYS A 61 3.87 -4.90 -5.73
CA LYS A 61 3.99 -6.31 -6.09
C LYS A 61 3.22 -7.20 -5.13
N GLU A 62 2.65 -8.27 -5.66
CA GLU A 62 2.11 -9.35 -4.85
C GLU A 62 3.19 -9.90 -3.90
N PRO A 63 2.88 -10.17 -2.63
CA PRO A 63 3.84 -10.77 -1.72
C PRO A 63 4.19 -12.19 -2.11
N GLU A 64 5.48 -12.47 -2.17
CA GLU A 64 6.01 -13.82 -2.32
C GLU A 64 6.35 -14.42 -0.95
N ILE A 65 6.03 -15.70 -0.77
CA ILE A 65 6.44 -16.50 0.38
C ILE A 65 7.50 -17.48 -0.12
N THR A 66 8.74 -17.34 0.35
CA THR A 66 9.82 -18.24 -0.07
C THR A 66 9.61 -19.64 0.50
N PRO A 67 10.20 -20.69 -0.09
CA PRO A 67 10.15 -22.04 0.46
C PRO A 67 10.66 -22.12 1.90
N GLU A 68 11.70 -21.35 2.23
CA GLU A 68 12.28 -21.24 3.57
C GLU A 68 11.28 -20.63 4.56
N GLU A 69 10.60 -19.56 4.15
CA GLU A 69 9.56 -18.93 4.96
C GLU A 69 8.34 -19.82 5.13
N ARG A 70 8.09 -20.74 4.20
CA ARG A 70 7.00 -21.71 4.29
C ARG A 70 7.33 -22.88 5.21
N ARG A 71 8.62 -23.22 5.35
CA ARG A 71 9.08 -24.41 6.08
C ARG A 71 8.61 -24.38 7.54
N GLY A 72 7.97 -25.48 7.96
CA GLY A 72 7.47 -25.63 9.33
C GLY A 72 6.28 -24.74 9.71
N LYS A 73 5.71 -23.96 8.77
CA LYS A 73 4.54 -23.13 9.04
C LYS A 73 3.24 -23.83 8.66
N THR A 74 2.23 -23.69 9.50
CA THR A 74 0.86 -24.12 9.18
C THR A 74 0.26 -23.24 8.08
N PRO A 75 -0.78 -23.72 7.37
CA PRO A 75 -1.49 -22.90 6.39
C PRO A 75 -1.94 -21.55 6.95
N GLU A 76 -2.42 -21.50 8.19
CA GLU A 76 -2.83 -20.25 8.83
C GLU A 76 -1.67 -19.28 9.09
N GLN A 77 -0.53 -19.79 9.54
CA GLN A 77 0.67 -18.98 9.72
C GLN A 77 1.17 -18.42 8.38
N ILE A 78 1.06 -19.19 7.29
CA ILE A 78 1.38 -18.72 5.93
C ILE A 78 0.41 -17.61 5.52
N ARG A 79 -0.90 -17.74 5.77
CA ARG A 79 -1.88 -16.66 5.49
C ARG A 79 -1.55 -15.37 6.24
N ARG A 80 -1.24 -15.48 7.54
CA ARG A 80 -0.85 -14.33 8.37
C ARG A 80 0.45 -13.69 7.88
N LEU A 81 1.44 -14.50 7.50
CA LEU A 81 2.70 -14.01 6.95
C LEU A 81 2.49 -13.27 5.62
N TRP A 82 1.68 -13.84 4.74
CA TRP A 82 1.33 -13.21 3.46
C TRP A 82 0.61 -11.88 3.68
N ALA A 83 -0.40 -11.83 4.56
CA ALA A 83 -1.10 -10.59 4.91
C ALA A 83 -0.15 -9.53 5.51
N LYS A 84 0.80 -9.92 6.36
CA LYS A 84 1.81 -9.01 6.92
C LYS A 84 2.67 -8.41 5.82
N LYS A 85 3.19 -9.23 4.90
CA LYS A 85 4.00 -8.75 3.77
C LYS A 85 3.17 -7.89 2.80
N PHE A 86 1.91 -8.23 2.60
CA PHE A 86 0.98 -7.44 1.79
C PHE A 86 0.87 -6.01 2.32
N VAL A 87 0.56 -5.88 3.61
CA VAL A 87 0.44 -4.56 4.25
C VAL A 87 1.78 -3.83 4.22
N GLN A 88 2.91 -4.54 4.34
CA GLN A 88 4.23 -3.92 4.23
C GLN A 88 4.50 -3.37 2.82
N ASN A 89 4.22 -4.14 1.77
CA ASN A 89 4.38 -3.68 0.38
C ASN A 89 3.50 -2.47 0.08
N LEU A 90 2.24 -2.49 0.55
CA LEU A 90 1.32 -1.36 0.46
C LEU A 90 1.85 -0.12 1.19
N LYS A 91 2.33 -0.29 2.43
CA LYS A 91 2.93 0.81 3.22
C LYS A 91 4.14 1.41 2.52
N ASN A 92 5.00 0.58 1.91
CA ASN A 92 6.16 1.05 1.17
C ASN A 92 5.73 1.90 -0.04
N ALA A 93 4.77 1.40 -0.84
CA ALA A 93 4.28 2.14 -2.01
C ALA A 93 3.60 3.46 -1.64
N LEU A 94 2.77 3.48 -0.59
CA LEU A 94 2.16 4.72 -0.08
C LEU A 94 3.19 5.65 0.55
N GLY A 95 4.24 5.10 1.18
CA GLY A 95 5.34 5.89 1.74
C GLY A 95 6.10 6.67 0.67
N GLU A 96 6.38 6.04 -0.48
CA GLU A 96 6.98 6.74 -1.62
C GLU A 96 6.07 7.84 -2.17
N ALA A 97 4.77 7.59 -2.25
CA ALA A 97 3.80 8.62 -2.64
C ALA A 97 3.78 9.81 -1.66
N VAL A 98 3.83 9.54 -0.35
CA VAL A 98 3.90 10.61 0.67
C VAL A 98 5.22 11.39 0.55
N LYS A 99 6.35 10.73 0.28
CA LYS A 99 7.63 11.41 0.03
C LYS A 99 7.55 12.35 -1.17
N GLN A 100 6.99 11.88 -2.28
CA GLN A 100 6.79 12.70 -3.48
C GLN A 100 5.84 13.88 -3.21
N TYR A 101 4.76 13.65 -2.47
CA TYR A 101 3.85 14.72 -2.05
C TYR A 101 4.58 15.78 -1.22
N LYS A 102 5.33 15.38 -0.19
CA LYS A 102 6.11 16.31 0.65
C LYS A 102 7.10 17.11 -0.17
N ALA A 103 7.87 16.46 -1.05
CA ALA A 103 8.82 17.13 -1.93
C ALA A 103 8.12 18.17 -2.83
N ASN A 104 6.97 17.84 -3.41
CA ASN A 104 6.21 18.79 -4.22
C ASN A 104 5.63 19.94 -3.38
N ARG A 105 5.07 19.64 -2.19
CA ARG A 105 4.53 20.65 -1.27
C ARG A 105 5.61 21.67 -0.90
N ASP A 106 6.82 21.19 -0.58
CA ASP A 106 7.94 22.04 -0.17
C ASP A 106 8.43 22.94 -1.32
N VAL A 107 8.43 22.45 -2.56
CA VAL A 107 8.80 23.22 -3.76
C VAL A 107 7.73 24.27 -4.11
N PHE A 108 6.45 23.87 -4.12
CA PHE A 108 5.35 24.75 -4.52
C PHE A 108 4.81 25.62 -3.37
N ARG A 109 5.36 25.49 -2.14
CA ARG A 109 4.94 26.17 -0.91
C ARG A 109 3.43 26.12 -0.68
N LEU A 110 2.84 24.94 -0.92
CA LEU A 110 1.43 24.66 -0.64
C LEU A 110 1.17 24.50 0.86
#